data_AF-A0A914ZGM9-F1
#
_entry.id   AF-A0A914ZGM9-F1
#
_cell.length_a   1.000
_cell.length_b   1.000
_cell.length_c   1.000
_cell.angle_alpha   90.00
_cell.angle_beta   90.00
_cell.angle_gamma   90.00
#
_symmetry.space_group_name_H-M   'P 1'
#
loop_
_entity.id
_entity.type
_entity.pdbx_description
1 polymer ?
#
loop_
_entity_poly.entity_id
_entity_poly.type
_entity_poly.pdbx_seq_one_letter_code
_entity_poly.pdbx_strand_id
1 'polypeptide(L)'
;VDFSYAANVIVGMCQVPAEQICHTQPQKYTNTGTFVVDLRGFANRHEVALDGLGAWGKPQGSSRYYKFVGAIPVKVQGVDGSEVKVLCNRYEHPGTMSERGRFIRKIMTGVSTSSGTPLPLAVVVYEWLGEPHPIQLRNMDAVEASRRPYGSRSWEARNVDVSQDEGLQFDGQPLYAKVAVDFDTVARIILGAEVLQPTRLCTRVPQKYRAQGTFVIDISKLERWKRKLGEAVWMFALLQAYGA
;
A
#
# COMPACT_ATOMS: atom_id res chain seq x y z
N VAL A 1 -12.77 16.77 8.34
CA VAL A 1 -13.43 16.29 7.10
C VAL A 1 -13.62 14.78 7.19
N ASP A 2 -14.82 14.26 6.89
CA ASP A 2 -15.10 12.83 6.92
C ASP A 2 -14.78 12.16 5.57
N PHE A 3 -14.80 10.82 5.53
CA PHE A 3 -14.50 10.09 4.30
C PHE A 3 -15.56 10.32 3.21
N SER A 4 -16.81 10.60 3.58
CA SER A 4 -17.89 10.84 2.61
C SER A 4 -17.65 12.11 1.81
N TYR A 5 -17.35 13.21 2.49
CA TYR A 5 -17.07 14.49 1.86
C TYR A 5 -15.81 14.43 1.00
N ALA A 6 -14.72 13.84 1.53
CA ALA A 6 -13.48 13.68 0.77
C ALA A 6 -13.69 12.87 -0.52
N ALA A 7 -14.49 11.80 -0.46
CA ALA A 7 -14.82 11.02 -1.64
C ALA A 7 -15.61 11.84 -2.66
N ASN A 8 -16.57 12.66 -2.23
CA ASN A 8 -17.35 13.55 -3.10
C ASN A 8 -16.46 14.58 -3.82
N VAL A 9 -15.43 15.12 -3.16
CA VAL A 9 -14.42 15.96 -3.82
C VAL A 9 -13.68 15.17 -4.90
N ILE A 10 -13.19 13.98 -4.56
CA ILE A 10 -12.39 13.13 -5.47
C ILE A 10 -13.19 12.72 -6.71
N VAL A 11 -14.48 12.37 -6.57
CA VAL A 11 -15.33 11.98 -7.70
C VAL A 11 -15.99 13.17 -8.42
N GLY A 12 -15.65 14.42 -8.04
CA GLY A 12 -16.11 15.63 -8.71
C GLY A 12 -17.51 16.13 -8.33
N MET A 13 -18.16 15.55 -7.31
CA MET A 13 -19.44 16.05 -6.79
C MET A 13 -19.31 17.36 -6.00
N CYS A 14 -18.16 17.60 -5.41
CA CYS A 14 -17.90 18.81 -4.63
C CYS A 14 -16.75 19.56 -5.29
N GLN A 15 -17.05 20.77 -5.79
CA GLN A 15 -16.06 21.64 -6.40
C GLN A 15 -15.22 22.31 -5.32
N VAL A 16 -13.92 22.35 -5.54
CA VAL A 16 -12.95 23.02 -4.66
C VAL A 16 -12.37 24.18 -5.47
N PRO A 17 -12.38 25.42 -4.95
CA PRO A 17 -11.77 26.55 -5.63
C PRO A 17 -10.31 26.26 -5.98
N ALA A 18 -9.86 26.67 -7.17
CA ALA A 18 -8.54 26.32 -7.68
C ALA A 18 -7.41 26.80 -6.76
N GLU A 19 -7.58 27.97 -6.13
CA GLU A 19 -6.66 28.55 -5.16
C GLU A 19 -6.53 27.75 -3.84
N GLN A 20 -7.46 26.83 -3.58
CA GLN A 20 -7.43 25.92 -2.43
C GLN A 20 -6.85 24.54 -2.77
N ILE A 21 -6.46 24.32 -4.03
CA ILE A 21 -5.84 23.07 -4.49
C ILE A 21 -4.33 23.19 -4.42
N CYS A 22 -3.72 22.32 -3.63
CA CYS A 22 -2.27 22.23 -3.49
C CYS A 22 -1.68 21.51 -4.72
N HIS A 23 -0.60 22.05 -5.29
CA HIS A 23 0.15 21.40 -6.37
C HIS A 23 1.36 20.59 -5.86
N THR A 24 1.58 20.59 -4.55
CA THR A 24 2.63 19.84 -3.86
C THR A 24 2.08 19.27 -2.56
N GLN A 25 2.66 18.18 -2.07
CA GLN A 25 2.29 17.62 -0.77
C GLN A 25 2.65 18.59 0.37
N PRO A 26 1.73 18.91 1.31
CA PRO A 26 2.04 19.66 2.52
C PRO A 26 3.24 19.08 3.27
N GLN A 27 4.25 19.92 3.52
CA GLN A 27 5.50 19.51 4.15
C GLN A 27 5.51 19.86 5.65
N LYS A 28 5.96 18.91 6.47
CA LYS A 28 6.19 19.02 7.92
C LYS A 28 4.99 19.61 8.69
N TYR A 29 3.78 19.36 8.21
CA TYR A 29 2.56 19.89 8.80
C TYR A 29 2.16 19.07 10.03
N THR A 30 2.16 19.69 11.20
CA THR A 30 1.90 19.02 12.48
C THR A 30 0.62 19.47 13.17
N ASN A 31 -0.19 20.29 12.51
CA ASN A 31 -1.46 20.80 13.04
C ASN A 31 -2.65 19.96 12.53
N THR A 32 -3.87 20.31 12.94
CA THR A 32 -5.09 19.74 12.37
C THR A 32 -5.51 20.52 11.14
N GLY A 33 -5.70 19.84 10.01
CA GLY A 33 -6.01 20.48 8.74
C GLY A 33 -6.44 19.49 7.65
N THR A 34 -7.00 20.01 6.57
CA THR A 34 -7.37 19.22 5.38
C THR A 34 -6.87 19.94 4.14
N PHE A 35 -6.25 19.19 3.23
CA PHE A 35 -5.69 19.69 2.00
C PHE A 35 -6.25 18.88 0.83
N VAL A 36 -6.58 19.57 -0.25
CA VAL A 36 -6.89 18.94 -1.54
C VAL A 36 -5.65 19.09 -2.40
N VAL A 37 -5.14 17.98 -2.93
CA VAL A 37 -3.87 17.93 -3.66
C VAL A 37 -4.11 17.47 -5.09
N ASP A 38 -3.62 18.24 -6.05
CA ASP A 38 -3.57 17.84 -7.45
C ASP A 38 -2.38 16.91 -7.70
N LEU A 39 -2.68 15.69 -8.10
CA LEU A 39 -1.70 14.64 -8.35
C LEU A 39 -1.12 14.69 -9.77
N ARG A 40 -1.65 15.52 -10.68
CA ARG A 40 -1.23 15.53 -12.09
C ARG A 40 0.22 15.96 -12.29
N GLY A 41 0.75 16.77 -11.38
CA GLY A 41 2.14 17.22 -11.40
C GLY A 41 3.13 16.24 -10.76
N PHE A 42 2.65 15.13 -10.19
CA PHE A 42 3.49 14.20 -9.43
C PHE A 42 4.05 13.16 -10.40
N ALA A 43 5.35 12.87 -10.33
CA ALA A 43 5.94 11.80 -11.13
C ALA A 43 5.43 10.43 -10.65
N ASN A 44 5.18 10.31 -9.33
CA ASN A 44 4.53 9.16 -8.72
C ASN A 44 3.52 9.60 -7.66
N ARG A 45 2.33 9.00 -7.66
CA ARG A 45 1.27 9.26 -6.69
C ARG A 45 1.68 9.05 -5.22
N HIS A 46 2.74 8.30 -4.94
CA HIS A 46 3.28 8.14 -3.59
C HIS A 46 3.94 9.40 -3.03
N GLU A 47 4.30 10.37 -3.87
CA GLU A 47 4.83 11.65 -3.40
C GLU A 47 3.82 12.36 -2.48
N VAL A 48 2.52 12.07 -2.60
CA VAL A 48 1.48 12.56 -1.67
C VAL A 48 1.64 12.01 -0.23
N ALA A 49 2.42 10.95 -0.05
CA ALA A 49 2.73 10.39 1.26
C ALA A 49 4.08 10.89 1.82
N LEU A 50 4.84 11.66 1.04
CA LEU A 50 6.16 12.19 1.41
C LEU A 50 6.03 13.60 2.00
N ASP A 51 5.50 13.68 3.22
CA ASP A 51 5.24 14.93 3.93
C ASP A 51 6.40 15.41 4.81
N GLY A 52 7.57 14.76 4.75
CA GLY A 52 8.75 15.18 5.49
C GLY A 52 8.68 14.92 7.01
N LEU A 53 7.69 14.16 7.49
CA LEU A 53 7.59 13.73 8.90
C LEU A 53 8.18 12.34 9.15
N GLY A 54 8.98 11.83 8.22
CA GLY A 54 9.59 10.51 8.34
C GLY A 54 8.60 9.37 8.07
N ALA A 55 8.85 8.22 8.70
CA ALA A 55 8.06 7.02 8.46
C ALA A 55 6.77 7.00 9.28
N TRP A 56 5.66 6.74 8.59
CA TRP A 56 4.35 6.55 9.21
C TRP A 56 4.09 5.09 9.54
N GLY A 57 3.22 4.83 10.54
CA GLY A 57 2.82 3.48 10.93
C GLY A 57 2.07 2.72 9.83
N LYS A 58 1.70 1.47 10.11
CA LYS A 58 0.93 0.64 9.16
C LYS A 58 -0.44 1.29 8.87
N PRO A 59 -0.84 1.43 7.59
CA PRO A 59 -2.14 1.99 7.27
C PRO A 59 -3.28 1.06 7.69
N GLN A 60 -4.36 1.68 8.17
CA GLN A 60 -5.69 1.10 8.28
C GLN A 60 -6.54 1.67 7.16
N GLY A 61 -6.91 0.82 6.21
CA GLY A 61 -7.60 1.21 4.99
C GLY A 61 -9.12 1.04 5.08
N SER A 62 -9.86 1.91 4.42
CA SER A 62 -11.26 1.69 4.05
C SER A 62 -11.47 2.10 2.58
N SER A 63 -12.52 1.58 1.95
CA SER A 63 -12.82 1.89 0.56
C SER A 63 -14.30 2.17 0.33
N ARG A 64 -14.60 3.04 -0.62
CA ARG A 64 -15.93 3.28 -1.17
C ARG A 64 -15.90 3.09 -2.67
N TYR A 65 -17.02 2.65 -3.22
CA TYR A 65 -17.17 2.35 -4.64
C TYR A 65 -18.29 3.22 -5.21
N TYR A 66 -18.09 3.70 -6.43
CA TYR A 66 -18.99 4.62 -7.11
C TYR A 66 -19.21 4.17 -8.54
N LYS A 67 -20.43 4.38 -9.04
CA LYS A 67 -20.84 4.23 -10.44
C LYS A 67 -21.34 5.58 -10.94
N PHE A 68 -21.06 5.94 -12.19
CA PHE A 68 -21.58 7.17 -12.76
C PHE A 68 -22.94 6.90 -13.43
N VAL A 69 -23.94 7.70 -13.06
CA VAL A 69 -25.23 7.76 -13.74
C VAL A 69 -25.27 9.12 -14.45
N GLY A 70 -24.82 9.12 -15.71
CA GLY A 70 -24.47 10.36 -16.40
C GLY A 70 -23.23 11.01 -15.78
N ALA A 71 -23.33 12.28 -15.38
CA ALA A 71 -22.25 13.00 -14.70
C ALA A 71 -22.29 12.86 -13.16
N ILE A 72 -23.29 12.15 -12.61
CA ILE A 72 -23.51 12.06 -11.16
C ILE A 72 -22.96 10.73 -10.65
N PRO A 73 -21.94 10.74 -9.77
CA PRO A 73 -21.47 9.52 -9.14
C PRO A 73 -22.40 9.11 -8.00
N VAL A 74 -22.82 7.85 -8.04
CA VAL A 74 -23.69 7.21 -7.04
C VAL A 74 -22.88 6.14 -6.33
N LYS A 75 -22.91 6.16 -4.99
CA LYS A 75 -22.22 5.14 -4.18
C LYS A 75 -22.89 3.77 -4.37
N VAL A 76 -22.09 2.74 -4.62
CA VAL A 76 -22.54 1.35 -4.78
C VAL A 76 -21.92 0.43 -3.72
N GLN A 77 -22.50 -0.75 -3.55
CA GLN A 77 -21.98 -1.78 -2.64
C GLN A 77 -21.00 -2.68 -3.38
N GLY A 78 -19.71 -2.55 -3.09
CA GLY A 78 -18.67 -3.43 -3.62
C GLY A 78 -18.14 -3.02 -4.99
N VAL A 79 -17.23 -3.85 -5.51
CA VAL A 79 -16.50 -3.58 -6.75
C VAL A 79 -17.36 -3.84 -8.00
N ASP A 80 -18.31 -4.77 -7.91
CA ASP A 80 -19.13 -5.19 -9.04
C ASP A 80 -20.02 -4.05 -9.53
N GLY A 81 -19.84 -3.66 -10.80
CA GLY A 81 -20.56 -2.54 -11.41
C GLY A 81 -20.12 -1.15 -10.94
N SER A 82 -19.04 -1.04 -10.17
CA SER A 82 -18.41 0.25 -9.85
C SER A 82 -17.45 0.68 -10.95
N GLU A 83 -17.34 1.98 -11.16
CA GLU A 83 -16.43 2.63 -12.12
C GLU A 83 -15.24 3.31 -11.42
N VAL A 84 -15.43 3.70 -10.15
CA VAL A 84 -14.39 4.32 -9.33
C VAL A 84 -14.37 3.71 -7.95
N LYS A 85 -13.15 3.44 -7.47
CA LYS A 85 -12.85 3.08 -6.09
C LYS A 85 -12.13 4.25 -5.42
N VAL A 86 -12.71 4.78 -4.35
CA VAL A 86 -12.04 5.73 -3.48
C VAL A 86 -11.48 4.98 -2.28
N LEU A 87 -10.19 5.14 -2.03
CA LEU A 87 -9.45 4.56 -0.92
C LEU A 87 -9.24 5.63 0.16
N CYS A 88 -9.29 5.25 1.42
CA CYS A 88 -8.87 6.07 2.55
C CYS A 88 -7.88 5.26 3.39
N ASN A 89 -6.62 5.65 3.38
CA ASN A 89 -5.59 5.07 4.24
C ASN A 89 -5.35 5.96 5.44
N ARG A 90 -5.61 5.45 6.65
CA ARG A 90 -5.36 6.12 7.92
C ARG A 90 -4.05 5.62 8.53
N TYR A 91 -3.18 6.53 8.92
CA TYR A 91 -1.88 6.28 9.51
C TYR A 91 -1.81 6.95 10.88
N GLU A 92 -1.22 6.28 11.87
CA GLU A 92 -0.82 6.91 13.14
C GLU A 92 0.69 7.13 13.12
N HIS A 93 1.13 8.28 13.61
CA HIS A 93 2.56 8.61 13.65
C HIS A 93 3.23 7.86 14.82
N PRO A 94 4.29 7.06 14.59
CA PRO A 94 4.91 6.25 15.64
C PRO A 94 5.56 7.10 16.74
N GLY A 95 6.06 8.29 16.38
CA GLY A 95 6.61 9.28 17.31
C GLY A 95 5.58 9.96 18.22
N THR A 96 4.30 9.59 18.13
CA THR A 96 3.20 10.14 18.94
C THR A 96 2.33 9.05 19.56
N MET A 97 2.86 7.84 19.74
CA MET A 97 2.12 6.75 20.40
C MET A 97 2.24 6.91 21.92
N SER A 98 1.57 7.90 22.50
CA SER A 98 1.57 8.19 23.93
C SER A 98 0.16 8.44 24.46
N GLU A 99 0.00 8.46 25.78
CA GLU A 99 -1.28 8.79 26.44
C GLU A 99 -1.71 10.24 26.21
N ARG A 100 -0.77 11.15 25.92
CA ARG A 100 -1.05 12.58 25.71
C ARG A 100 -1.89 12.83 24.47
N GLY A 101 -1.55 12.15 23.39
CA GLY A 101 -2.23 12.30 22.12
C GLY A 101 -1.55 11.52 21.01
N ARG A 102 -2.27 11.33 19.90
CA ARG A 102 -1.82 10.63 18.70
C ARG A 102 -2.02 11.49 17.48
N PHE A 103 -0.99 11.63 16.66
CA PHE A 103 -1.07 12.34 15.40
C PHE A 103 -1.44 11.39 14.27
N ILE A 104 -2.50 11.75 13.55
CA ILE A 104 -3.12 10.92 12.52
C ILE A 104 -3.01 11.62 11.18
N ARG A 105 -2.65 10.86 10.15
CA ARG A 105 -2.76 11.27 8.76
C ARG A 105 -3.71 10.34 8.03
N LYS A 106 -4.64 10.90 7.27
CA LYS A 106 -5.47 10.16 6.33
C LYS A 106 -5.18 10.65 4.93
N ILE A 107 -4.91 9.73 4.01
CA ILE A 107 -4.74 10.01 2.59
C ILE A 107 -5.88 9.32 1.86
N MET A 108 -6.72 10.11 1.19
CA MET A 108 -7.80 9.62 0.35
C MET A 108 -7.48 9.85 -1.12
N THR A 109 -7.63 8.80 -1.94
CA THR A 109 -7.33 8.83 -3.38
C THR A 109 -8.36 8.02 -4.16
N GLY A 110 -8.67 8.42 -5.39
CA GLY A 110 -9.52 7.67 -6.31
C GLY A 110 -8.72 6.88 -7.35
N VAL A 111 -9.25 5.74 -7.77
CA VAL A 111 -8.80 5.01 -8.97
C VAL A 111 -10.00 4.56 -9.79
N SER A 112 -9.87 4.59 -11.11
CA SER A 112 -10.80 3.91 -12.02
C SER A 112 -10.70 2.40 -11.79
N THR A 113 -11.84 1.74 -11.62
CA THR A 113 -11.87 0.29 -11.37
C THR A 113 -11.59 -0.53 -12.63
N SER A 114 -11.92 -0.02 -13.82
CA SER A 114 -11.70 -0.69 -15.09
C SER A 114 -10.26 -0.58 -15.58
N SER A 115 -9.66 0.62 -15.47
CA SER A 115 -8.30 0.87 -15.98
C SER A 115 -7.22 0.89 -14.90
N GLY A 116 -7.59 0.97 -13.62
CA GLY A 116 -6.64 1.22 -12.53
C GLY A 116 -6.04 2.63 -12.52
N THR A 117 -6.43 3.49 -13.47
CA THR A 117 -5.90 4.85 -13.62
C THR A 117 -6.27 5.70 -12.39
N PRO A 118 -5.31 6.43 -11.80
CA PRO A 118 -5.59 7.30 -10.67
C PRO A 118 -6.47 8.48 -11.07
N LEU A 119 -7.36 8.90 -10.17
CA LEU A 119 -8.07 10.17 -10.28
C LEU A 119 -7.13 11.32 -9.91
N PRO A 120 -7.36 12.53 -10.44
CA PRO A 120 -6.39 13.63 -10.36
C PRO A 120 -6.27 14.26 -8.97
N LEU A 121 -7.25 14.07 -8.08
CA LEU A 121 -7.25 14.68 -6.76
C LEU A 121 -7.02 13.65 -5.65
N ALA A 122 -6.24 14.07 -4.65
CA ALA A 122 -6.19 13.46 -3.32
C ALA A 122 -6.74 14.42 -2.27
N VAL A 123 -7.25 13.87 -1.18
CA VAL A 123 -7.56 14.63 0.03
C VAL A 123 -6.67 14.11 1.16
N VAL A 124 -5.90 15.00 1.76
CA VAL A 124 -5.01 14.68 2.88
C VAL A 124 -5.52 15.36 4.12
N VAL A 125 -5.80 14.59 5.17
CA VAL A 125 -6.27 15.10 6.45
C VAL A 125 -5.22 14.81 7.52
N TYR A 126 -4.87 15.82 8.30
CA TYR A 126 -4.08 15.71 9.50
C TYR A 126 -4.96 16.03 10.70
N GLU A 127 -4.90 15.23 11.75
CA GLU A 127 -5.66 15.46 12.98
C GLU A 127 -4.91 14.93 14.20
N TRP A 128 -5.12 15.59 15.34
CA TRP A 128 -4.72 15.08 16.64
C TRP A 128 -5.89 14.39 17.33
N LEU A 129 -5.63 13.20 17.86
CA LEU A 129 -6.49 12.55 18.84
C LEU A 129 -5.88 12.78 20.21
N GLY A 130 -6.47 13.66 21.02
CA GLY A 130 -5.89 14.12 22.29
C GLY A 130 -5.13 15.44 22.14
N GLU A 131 -4.21 15.71 23.05
CA GLU A 131 -3.49 16.98 23.10
C GLU A 131 -2.30 16.96 22.12
N PRO A 132 -2.17 17.97 21.22
CA PRO A 132 -1.01 18.10 20.36
C PRO A 132 0.29 18.22 21.14
N HIS A 133 1.33 17.54 20.67
CA HIS A 133 2.66 17.61 21.26
C HIS A 133 3.75 17.50 20.20
N PRO A 134 5.01 17.91 20.50
CA PRO A 134 6.10 17.79 19.54
C PRO A 134 6.26 16.36 19.05
N ILE A 135 6.35 16.19 17.73
CA ILE A 135 6.57 14.88 17.11
C ILE A 135 8.04 14.54 17.29
N GLN A 136 8.32 13.49 18.06
CA GLN A 136 9.66 12.94 18.15
C GLN A 136 9.92 12.15 16.86
N LEU A 137 10.63 12.78 15.93
CA LEU A 137 11.25 12.07 14.83
C LEU A 137 12.35 11.22 15.45
N ARG A 138 12.06 9.96 15.77
CA ARG A 138 13.13 9.01 16.04
C ARG A 138 14.01 9.03 14.79
N ASN A 139 15.32 9.12 14.96
CA ASN A 139 16.29 8.71 13.95
C ASN A 139 16.09 7.21 13.71
N MET A 140 14.94 6.80 13.18
CA MET A 140 14.91 5.68 12.26
C MET A 140 15.83 6.18 11.17
N ASP A 141 17.00 5.56 11.07
CA ASP A 141 18.02 5.93 10.12
C ASP A 141 17.38 6.42 8.83
N ALA A 142 17.96 7.47 8.27
CA ALA A 142 17.68 7.99 6.95
C ALA A 142 17.98 6.93 5.86
N VAL A 143 17.48 5.70 6.01
CA VAL A 143 17.36 4.66 5.02
C VAL A 143 16.28 5.13 4.06
N GLU A 144 16.69 6.11 3.25
CA GLU A 144 16.22 6.32 1.89
C GLU A 144 14.73 6.05 1.70
N ALA A 145 13.88 6.73 2.48
CA ALA A 145 12.45 6.75 2.22
C ALA A 145 12.16 7.22 0.78
N SER A 146 13.12 7.94 0.15
CA SER A 146 13.04 8.38 -1.25
C SER A 146 13.45 7.35 -2.30
N ARG A 147 13.92 6.14 -1.96
CA ARG A 147 14.32 5.12 -2.95
C ARG A 147 13.45 3.87 -2.96
N ARG A 148 12.47 3.73 -2.06
CA ARG A 148 11.62 2.53 -2.03
C ARG A 148 10.67 2.50 -3.24
N PRO A 149 10.63 1.40 -4.02
CA PRO A 149 9.73 1.24 -5.14
C PRO A 149 8.27 1.33 -4.70
N TYR A 150 7.42 1.66 -5.66
CA TYR A 150 5.97 1.69 -5.49
C TYR A 150 5.46 0.35 -4.90
N GLY A 151 4.68 0.41 -3.82
CA GLY A 151 4.08 -0.76 -3.16
C GLY A 151 4.92 -1.40 -2.04
N SER A 152 6.19 -1.01 -1.85
CA SER A 152 7.05 -1.63 -0.85
C SER A 152 6.65 -1.29 0.59
N ARG A 153 6.48 -2.29 1.44
CA ARG A 153 6.13 -2.10 2.86
C ARG A 153 7.38 -1.88 3.70
N SER A 154 7.24 -1.23 4.86
CA SER A 154 8.37 -0.92 5.75
C SER A 154 9.15 -2.14 6.25
N TRP A 155 8.47 -3.30 6.31
CA TRP A 155 9.01 -4.59 6.74
C TRP A 155 9.56 -5.47 5.61
N GLU A 156 9.53 -5.00 4.36
CA GLU A 156 10.15 -5.70 3.24
C GLU A 156 11.63 -5.29 3.12
N ALA A 157 12.48 -6.30 2.90
CA ALA A 157 13.91 -6.13 2.69
C ALA A 157 14.24 -5.98 1.20
N ARG A 158 15.06 -4.98 0.87
CA ARG A 158 15.61 -4.78 -0.48
C ARG A 158 16.97 -5.46 -0.60
N ASN A 159 17.34 -5.85 -1.82
CA ASN A 159 18.67 -6.41 -2.12
C ASN A 159 19.06 -7.56 -1.17
N VAL A 160 18.11 -8.45 -0.88
CA VAL A 160 18.37 -9.60 0.00
C VAL A 160 19.39 -10.49 -0.69
N ASP A 161 20.53 -10.69 -0.05
CA ASP A 161 21.51 -11.68 -0.47
C ASP A 161 20.97 -13.09 -0.18
N VAL A 162 20.26 -13.65 -1.18
CA VAL A 162 19.66 -14.98 -1.07
C VAL A 162 20.68 -16.11 -1.07
N SER A 163 21.95 -15.86 -1.39
CA SER A 163 22.99 -16.90 -1.41
C SER A 163 23.17 -17.55 -0.03
N GLN A 164 23.02 -16.76 1.04
CA GLN A 164 23.10 -17.24 2.42
C GLN A 164 21.92 -18.12 2.85
N ASP A 165 20.87 -18.13 2.05
CA ASP A 165 19.66 -18.90 2.29
C ASP A 165 19.60 -20.16 1.41
N GLU A 166 20.67 -20.51 0.68
CA GLU A 166 20.74 -21.73 -0.15
C GLU A 166 20.50 -23.00 0.69
N GLY A 167 19.69 -23.90 0.14
CA GLY A 167 19.37 -25.18 0.76
C GLY A 167 18.35 -25.12 1.91
N LEU A 168 17.90 -23.93 2.33
CA LEU A 168 16.86 -23.83 3.35
C LEU A 168 15.51 -24.32 2.83
N GLN A 169 14.85 -25.14 3.64
CA GLN A 169 13.55 -25.71 3.31
C GLN A 169 12.62 -25.70 4.51
N PHE A 170 11.32 -25.66 4.22
CA PHE A 170 10.25 -25.92 5.18
C PHE A 170 9.30 -26.96 4.58
N ASP A 171 9.10 -28.08 5.28
CA ASP A 171 8.25 -29.19 4.80
C ASP A 171 8.61 -29.64 3.36
N GLY A 172 9.90 -29.77 3.10
CA GLY A 172 10.44 -30.14 1.78
C GLY A 172 10.16 -29.11 0.68
N GLN A 173 9.74 -27.89 1.02
CA GLN A 173 9.60 -26.77 0.08
C GLN A 173 10.73 -25.77 0.28
N PRO A 174 11.42 -25.34 -0.80
CA PRO A 174 12.55 -24.44 -0.68
C PRO A 174 12.12 -23.03 -0.26
N LEU A 175 12.86 -22.47 0.68
CA LEU A 175 12.74 -21.08 1.05
C LEU A 175 13.55 -20.23 0.06
N TYR A 176 12.94 -19.17 -0.46
CA TYR A 176 13.64 -18.21 -1.32
C TYR A 176 14.45 -17.20 -0.49
N ALA A 177 13.86 -16.69 0.60
CA ALA A 177 14.54 -15.84 1.56
C ALA A 177 13.96 -16.02 2.98
N LYS A 178 14.78 -15.85 4.03
CA LYS A 178 14.32 -15.81 5.44
C LYS A 178 13.51 -14.56 5.81
N VAL A 179 13.47 -13.58 4.92
CA VAL A 179 12.75 -12.32 5.12
C VAL A 179 11.73 -12.12 3.99
N ALA A 180 10.80 -11.20 4.21
CA ALA A 180 9.95 -10.71 3.14
C ALA A 180 10.78 -9.84 2.19
N VAL A 181 10.82 -10.20 0.91
CA VAL A 181 11.51 -9.39 -0.12
C VAL A 181 10.62 -8.26 -0.62
N ASP A 182 11.23 -7.19 -1.12
CA ASP A 182 10.51 -6.03 -1.65
C ASP A 182 9.69 -6.34 -2.91
N PHE A 183 8.65 -5.53 -3.13
CA PHE A 183 7.78 -5.66 -4.30
C PHE A 183 8.54 -5.67 -5.64
N ASP A 184 9.62 -4.90 -5.78
CA ASP A 184 10.41 -4.86 -7.01
C ASP A 184 11.12 -6.19 -7.29
N THR A 185 11.71 -6.82 -6.27
CA THR A 185 12.27 -8.17 -6.36
C THR A 185 11.18 -9.18 -6.74
N VAL A 186 10.01 -9.12 -6.10
CA VAL A 186 8.85 -9.96 -6.46
C VAL A 186 8.45 -9.75 -7.92
N ALA A 187 8.38 -8.50 -8.39
CA ALA A 187 8.02 -8.17 -9.76
C ALA A 187 9.06 -8.69 -10.76
N ARG A 188 10.35 -8.53 -10.49
CA ARG A 188 11.44 -9.05 -11.33
C ARG A 188 11.40 -10.57 -11.46
N ILE A 189 11.14 -11.28 -10.36
CA ILE A 189 10.91 -12.74 -10.37
C ILE A 189 9.72 -13.10 -11.26
N ILE A 190 8.55 -12.48 -11.04
CA ILE A 190 7.32 -12.82 -11.76
C ILE A 190 7.44 -12.52 -13.26
N LEU A 191 8.09 -11.42 -13.62
CA LEU A 191 8.31 -11.00 -15.00
C LEU A 191 9.44 -11.79 -15.69
N GLY A 192 10.12 -12.70 -14.97
CA GLY A 192 11.23 -13.48 -15.50
C GLY A 192 12.52 -12.68 -15.71
N ALA A 193 12.58 -11.46 -15.18
CA ALA A 193 13.80 -10.64 -15.19
C ALA A 193 14.84 -11.14 -14.17
N GLU A 194 14.41 -11.90 -13.17
CA GLU A 194 15.30 -12.61 -12.23
C GLU A 194 15.26 -14.11 -12.50
N VAL A 195 16.42 -14.69 -12.84
CA VAL A 195 16.56 -16.12 -13.12
C VAL A 195 16.64 -16.89 -11.81
N LEU A 196 15.60 -17.66 -11.52
CA LEU A 196 15.57 -18.52 -10.34
C LEU A 196 16.11 -19.92 -10.65
N GLN A 197 16.94 -20.43 -9.75
CA GLN A 197 17.34 -21.84 -9.81
C GLN A 197 16.13 -22.75 -9.51
N PRO A 198 15.98 -23.91 -10.19
CA PRO A 198 14.89 -24.85 -9.93
C PRO A 198 14.80 -25.32 -8.47
N THR A 199 15.93 -25.35 -7.76
CA THR A 199 16.06 -25.68 -6.34
C THR A 199 15.40 -24.64 -5.41
N ARG A 200 15.00 -23.47 -5.93
CA ARG A 200 14.33 -22.39 -5.21
C ARG A 200 12.82 -22.34 -5.44
N LEU A 201 12.29 -23.22 -6.28
CA LEU A 201 10.88 -23.23 -6.65
C LEU A 201 10.11 -24.28 -5.86
N CYS A 202 9.12 -23.82 -5.12
CA CYS A 202 8.14 -24.67 -4.46
C CYS A 202 7.25 -25.33 -5.50
N THR A 203 7.00 -26.64 -5.35
CA THR A 203 6.07 -27.42 -6.17
C THR A 203 4.68 -27.51 -5.55
N ARG A 204 4.53 -27.06 -4.30
CA ARG A 204 3.27 -26.96 -3.56
C ARG A 204 3.27 -25.73 -2.66
N VAL A 205 2.07 -25.27 -2.26
CA VAL A 205 1.93 -24.16 -1.31
C VAL A 205 2.37 -24.60 0.09
N PRO A 206 3.38 -23.96 0.73
CA PRO A 206 3.78 -24.28 2.10
C PRO A 206 2.63 -24.02 3.08
N GLN A 207 2.20 -25.04 3.82
CA GLN A 207 1.11 -24.95 4.79
C GLN A 207 1.68 -24.77 6.21
N LYS A 208 0.99 -24.01 7.06
CA LYS A 208 1.32 -23.87 8.51
C LYS A 208 2.69 -23.22 8.82
N TYR A 209 3.35 -22.57 7.86
CA TYR A 209 4.56 -21.79 8.14
C TYR A 209 4.22 -20.58 9.03
N ARG A 210 4.99 -20.35 10.10
CA ARG A 210 4.73 -19.28 11.09
C ARG A 210 5.94 -18.37 11.36
N ALA A 211 6.94 -18.40 10.49
CA ALA A 211 8.10 -17.53 10.58
C ALA A 211 8.07 -16.47 9.46
N GLN A 212 9.01 -15.53 9.50
CA GLN A 212 9.27 -14.66 8.36
C GLN A 212 9.92 -15.47 7.24
N GLY A 213 9.51 -15.21 6.00
CA GLY A 213 10.11 -15.87 4.85
C GLY A 213 9.36 -15.58 3.55
N THR A 214 10.08 -15.71 2.46
CA THR A 214 9.55 -15.65 1.09
C THR A 214 9.68 -17.02 0.45
N PHE A 215 8.60 -17.48 -0.18
CA PHE A 215 8.58 -18.68 -1.00
C PHE A 215 8.21 -18.29 -2.43
N VAL A 216 8.87 -18.88 -3.41
CA VAL A 216 8.47 -18.76 -4.82
C VAL A 216 7.82 -20.07 -5.24
N ILE A 217 6.58 -19.99 -5.75
CA ILE A 217 5.77 -21.16 -6.06
C ILE A 217 5.65 -21.30 -7.57
N ASP A 218 6.08 -22.44 -8.09
CA ASP A 218 5.86 -22.82 -9.47
C ASP A 218 4.41 -23.27 -9.66
N ILE A 219 3.58 -22.33 -10.11
CA ILE A 219 2.16 -22.55 -10.33
C ILE A 219 1.88 -23.58 -11.43
N SER A 220 2.80 -23.81 -12.36
CA SER A 220 2.62 -24.76 -13.46
C SER A 220 2.49 -26.21 -12.96
N LYS A 221 3.07 -26.48 -11.78
CA LYS A 221 3.09 -27.78 -11.10
C LYS A 221 1.91 -27.99 -10.14
N LEU A 222 1.04 -27.00 -9.98
CA LEU A 222 -0.15 -27.11 -9.13
C LEU A 222 -1.34 -27.70 -9.90
N GLU A 223 -1.45 -29.03 -9.96
CA GLU A 223 -2.53 -29.71 -10.74
C GLU A 223 -3.96 -29.39 -10.25
N ARG A 224 -4.13 -29.04 -8.97
CA ARG A 224 -5.45 -28.87 -8.35
C ARG A 224 -6.14 -27.53 -8.66
N TRP A 225 -5.38 -26.53 -9.13
CA TRP A 225 -5.87 -25.16 -9.33
C TRP A 225 -6.18 -24.80 -10.79
N LYS A 226 -5.73 -25.63 -11.75
CA LYS A 226 -6.04 -25.48 -13.19
C LYS A 226 -7.53 -25.49 -13.54
N ARG A 227 -8.41 -26.04 -12.67
CA ARG A 227 -9.86 -26.14 -12.92
C ARG A 227 -10.73 -25.07 -12.26
N LYS A 228 -10.19 -24.26 -11.33
CA LYS A 228 -10.97 -23.24 -10.59
C LYS A 228 -10.59 -21.79 -10.93
N LEU A 229 -9.52 -21.58 -11.68
CA LEU A 229 -9.02 -20.27 -12.05
C LEU A 229 -8.94 -20.19 -13.58
N GLY A 230 -10.11 -20.03 -14.21
CA GLY A 230 -10.16 -19.51 -15.57
C GLY A 230 -9.63 -18.08 -15.57
N GLU A 231 -8.64 -17.82 -16.43
CA GLU A 231 -8.13 -16.50 -16.81
C GLU A 231 -8.12 -15.43 -15.71
N ALA A 232 -7.31 -15.64 -14.66
CA ALA A 232 -6.92 -14.57 -13.76
C ALA A 232 -5.47 -14.78 -13.33
N VAL A 233 -4.60 -13.92 -13.85
CA VAL A 233 -3.26 -13.69 -13.32
C VAL A 233 -3.39 -13.16 -11.87
N TRP A 234 -2.39 -13.48 -11.05
CA TRP A 234 -1.90 -12.71 -9.88
C TRP A 234 -2.02 -13.34 -8.47
N MET A 235 -0.82 -13.45 -7.87
CA MET A 235 -0.41 -13.26 -6.47
C MET A 235 -0.99 -14.13 -5.33
N PHE A 236 -0.11 -14.99 -4.78
CA PHE A 236 -0.09 -15.26 -3.34
C PHE A 236 1.34 -15.13 -2.81
N ALA A 237 1.63 -14.02 -2.14
CA ALA A 237 2.74 -13.88 -1.21
C ALA A 237 2.21 -13.17 0.04
N LEU A 238 1.63 -13.94 0.98
CA LEU A 238 1.34 -13.46 2.33
C LEU A 238 1.01 -14.64 3.25
N LEU A 239 2.02 -15.17 3.92
CA LEU A 239 1.82 -15.89 5.19
C LEU A 239 2.01 -14.85 6.31
N GLN A 240 0.88 -14.30 6.78
CA GLN A 240 0.83 -13.65 8.08
C GLN A 240 0.98 -14.72 9.16
N ALA A 241 2.11 -14.74 9.86
CA ALA A 241 2.20 -15.38 11.15
C ALA A 241 1.53 -14.49 12.19
N TYR A 242 0.30 -14.84 12.59
CA TYR A 242 -0.27 -14.39 13.86
C TYR A 242 0.37 -15.25 14.97
N GLY A 243 1.16 -14.61 15.84
CA GLY A 243 1.33 -15.06 17.21
C GLY A 243 0.19 -14.47 18.03
N ALA A 244 -0.63 -15.34 18.62
CA ALA A 244 -1.32 -15.05 19.87
C ALA A 244 -0.33 -15.26 21.01
#